data_AF-A0A356UGS2-F1
#
_entry.id   AF-A0A356UGS2-F1
#
_cell.length_a   1.000
_cell.length_b   1.000
_cell.length_c   1.000
_cell.angle_alpha   90.00
_cell.angle_beta   90.00
_cell.angle_gamma   90.00
#
_symmetry.space_group_name_H-M   'P 1'
#
loop_
_entity.id
_entity.type
_entity.pdbx_description
1 polymer ?
#
loop_
_entity_poly.entity_id
_entity_poly.type
_entity_poly.pdbx_seq_one_letter_code
_entity_poly.pdbx_strand_id
1 'polypeptide(L)' 'MKHLGLHVLAELYGCTWETLDNLTKVKEIMVNAALTAGAEVRECVFHKFSPQGVSGVVLISESHLTIHT' A
#
# COMPACT_ATOMS: atom_id res chain seq x y z
N MET A 1 0.21 -29.03 5.44
CA MET A 1 0.10 -27.91 6.40
C MET A 1 -0.77 -26.82 5.79
N LYS A 2 -1.62 -26.15 6.59
CA LYS A 2 -2.29 -24.91 6.19
C LYS A 2 -1.30 -23.75 6.39
N HIS A 3 -1.23 -22.82 5.45
CA HIS A 3 -0.37 -21.63 5.58
C HIS A 3 -0.97 -20.65 6.60
N LEU A 4 -0.11 -19.90 7.30
CA LEU A 4 -0.52 -18.88 8.28
C LEU A 4 -1.01 -17.58 7.59
N GLY A 5 -0.59 -17.34 6.35
CA GLY A 5 -0.97 -16.18 5.58
C GLY A 5 -0.72 -16.36 4.09
N LEU A 6 -1.27 -15.45 3.30
CA LEU A 6 -1.05 -15.33 1.87
C LEU A 6 -0.32 -14.02 1.61
N HIS A 7 0.83 -14.09 0.92
CA HIS A 7 1.57 -12.92 0.49
C HIS A 7 1.50 -12.84 -1.03
N VAL A 8 0.92 -11.74 -1.53
CA VAL A 8 0.82 -11.45 -2.96
C VAL A 8 1.81 -10.36 -3.32
N LEU A 9 2.62 -10.61 -4.34
CA LEU A 9 3.48 -9.63 -4.98
C LEU A 9 2.88 -9.31 -6.35
N ALA A 10 2.70 -8.03 -6.66
CA ALA A 10 2.06 -7.58 -7.89
C ALA A 10 2.87 -6.44 -8.52
N GLU A 11 2.96 -6.47 -9.84
CA GLU A 11 3.50 -5.37 -10.64
C GLU A 11 2.34 -4.73 -11.40
N LEU A 12 2.21 -3.41 -11.26
CA LEU A 12 1.12 -2.64 -11.85
C LEU A 12 1.67 -1.73 -12.95
N TYR A 13 1.11 -1.87 -14.16
CA TYR A 13 1.54 -1.14 -15.35
C TYR A 13 0.41 -0.24 -15.86
N GLY A 14 0.76 0.86 -16.54
CA GLY A 14 -0.22 1.78 -17.12
C GLY A 14 -0.96 2.65 -16.09
N CYS A 15 -0.46 2.74 -14.86
CA CYS A 15 -1.02 3.63 -13.84
C CYS A 15 -0.78 5.10 -14.20
N THR A 16 -1.75 5.95 -13.86
CA THR A 16 -1.64 7.40 -14.06
C THR A 16 -0.56 8.01 -13.16
N TRP A 17 0.35 8.78 -13.75
CA TRP A 17 1.46 9.42 -13.05
C TRP A 17 0.99 10.31 -11.88
N GLU A 18 -0.12 11.03 -12.06
CA GLU A 18 -0.72 11.93 -11.07
C GLU A 18 -1.22 11.19 -9.83
N THR A 19 -1.45 9.89 -9.93
CA THR A 19 -1.79 9.04 -8.79
C THR A 19 -0.52 8.49 -8.16
N LEU A 20 0.42 7.98 -8.95
CA LEU A 20 1.66 7.39 -8.47
C LEU A 20 2.52 8.38 -7.66
N ASP A 21 2.59 9.65 -8.06
CA ASP A 21 3.38 10.67 -7.39
C ASP A 21 2.59 11.47 -6.32
N ASN A 22 1.37 11.05 -5.97
CA ASN A 22 0.54 11.76 -5.00
C ASN A 22 0.42 10.99 -3.69
N LEU A 23 1.14 11.46 -2.66
CA LEU A 23 1.18 10.83 -1.33
C LEU A 23 -0.22 10.62 -0.74
N THR A 24 -1.09 11.63 -0.80
CA THR A 24 -2.43 11.56 -0.20
C THR A 24 -3.27 10.52 -0.92
N LYS A 25 -3.29 10.53 -2.26
CA LYS A 25 -4.03 9.53 -3.04
C LYS A 25 -3.52 8.11 -2.81
N VAL A 26 -2.20 7.91 -2.84
CA VAL A 26 -1.60 6.59 -2.61
C VAL A 26 -1.95 6.08 -1.21
N LYS A 27 -1.86 6.94 -0.19
CA LYS A 27 -2.26 6.60 1.18
C LYS A 27 -3.73 6.19 1.27
N GLU A 28 -4.63 6.99 0.69
CA GLU A 28 -6.07 6.68 0.67
C GLU A 28 -6.36 5.35 -0.03
N ILE A 29 -5.76 5.11 -1.19
CA ILE A 29 -5.94 3.85 -1.95
C ILE A 29 -5.47 2.65 -1.13
N MET A 30 -4.28 2.74 -0.51
CA MET A 30 -3.70 1.64 0.26
C MET A 30 -4.49 1.33 1.54
N VAL A 31 -4.95 2.36 2.26
CA VAL A 31 -5.80 2.18 3.45
C VAL A 31 -7.14 1.57 3.05
N ASN A 32 -7.77 2.09 1.98
CA ASN A 32 -9.02 1.53 1.48
C ASN A 32 -8.87 0.09 1.00
N ALA A 33 -7.73 -0.27 0.39
CA ALA A 33 -7.44 -1.65 0.00
C ALA A 33 -7.36 -2.59 1.22
N ALA A 34 -6.69 -2.17 2.31
CA ALA A 34 -6.63 -2.93 3.56
C ALA A 34 -8.04 -3.12 4.17
N LEU A 35 -8.84 -2.05 4.22
CA LEU A 35 -10.21 -2.11 4.75
C LEU A 35 -11.12 -2.98 3.87
N THR A 36 -10.99 -2.90 2.54
CA THR A 36 -11.74 -3.73 1.58
C THR A 36 -11.38 -5.21 1.70
N ALA A 37 -10.12 -5.51 2.03
CA ALA A 37 -9.67 -6.86 2.33
C ALA A 37 -10.16 -7.38 3.70
N GLY A 38 -10.89 -6.56 4.48
CA GLY A 38 -11.36 -6.91 5.83
C GLY A 38 -10.27 -6.86 6.90
N ALA A 39 -9.13 -6.22 6.61
CA ALA A 39 -8.03 -6.12 7.56
C ALA A 39 -8.21 -4.93 8.51
N GLU A 40 -7.79 -5.12 9.76
CA GLU A 40 -7.73 -4.05 10.76
C GLU A 40 -6.43 -3.26 10.62
N VAL A 41 -6.54 -1.98 10.25
CA VAL A 41 -5.39 -1.08 10.11
C VAL A 41 -4.90 -0.63 11.49
N ARG A 42 -3.61 -0.83 11.77
CA ARG A 42 -2.95 -0.43 13.01
C ARG A 42 -2.20 0.89 12.87
N GLU A 43 -1.38 0.99 11.83
CA GLU A 43 -0.53 2.16 11.58
C GLU A 43 -0.28 2.33 10.09
N CYS A 44 0.03 3.55 9.67
CA CYS A 44 0.28 3.91 8.27
C CYS A 44 1.46 4.88 8.20
N VAL A 45 2.50 4.50 7.45
CA VAL A 45 3.68 5.33 7.21
C VAL A 45 3.85 5.52 5.71
N PHE A 46 3.93 6.77 5.26
CA PHE A 46 4.08 7.12 3.85
C PHE A 46 5.15 8.21 3.70
N HIS A 47 5.96 8.10 2.66
CA HIS A 47 7.01 9.05 2.32
C HIS A 47 6.95 9.36 0.83
N LYS A 48 6.95 10.66 0.49
CA LYS A 48 7.10 11.15 -0.88
C LYS A 48 8.54 11.56 -1.10
N PHE A 49 9.14 11.05 -2.15
CA PHE A 49 10.51 11.36 -2.54
C PHE A 49 10.56 12.57 -3.47
N SER A 50 11.76 13.13 -3.60
CA SER A 50 12.09 14.16 -4.58
C SER A 50 13.05 13.57 -5.63
N PRO A 51 12.84 13.80 -6.94
CA PRO A 51 11.80 14.65 -7.53
C PRO A 51 10.41 13.98 -7.58
N GLN A 52 10.32 12.66 -7.41
CA GLN A 52 9.08 11.91 -7.57
C GLN A 52 9.07 10.58 -6.81
N GLY A 53 7.90 9.98 -6.68
CA GLY A 53 7.67 8.63 -6.16
C GLY A 53 7.19 8.62 -4.72
N VAL A 54 6.47 7.56 -4.36
CA VAL A 54 5.90 7.37 -3.02
C VAL A 54 6.23 5.96 -2.55
N SER A 55 6.70 5.86 -1.30
CA SER A 55 6.74 4.58 -0.58
C SER A 55 5.77 4.61 0.58
N GLY A 56 5.04 3.52 0.77
CA GLY A 56 4.00 3.42 1.76
C GLY A 56 3.91 2.03 2.38
N VAL A 57 3.64 1.99 3.68
CA VAL A 57 3.35 0.77 4.44
C VAL A 57 2.07 0.99 5.25
N VAL A 58 1.13 0.07 5.11
CA VAL A 58 -0.05 -0.06 5.98
C VAL A 58 0.15 -1.30 6.83
N LEU A 59 0.37 -1.11 8.13
CA LEU A 59 0.47 -2.20 9.09
C LEU A 59 -0.94 -2.67 9.46
N ILE A 60 -1.13 -3.98 9.39
CA ILE A 60 -2.33 -4.68 9.84
C ILE A 60 -1.94 -5.71 10.91
N SER A 61 -2.91 -6.27 11.64
CA SER A 61 -2.65 -7.02 12.88
C SER A 61 -1.44 -7.96 12.89
N GLU A 62 -1.21 -8.75 11.84
CA GLU A 62 -0.09 -9.72 11.79
C GLU A 62 0.68 -9.71 10.44
N SER A 63 0.49 -8.67 9.62
CA SER A 63 1.15 -8.55 8.31
C SER A 63 1.17 -7.10 7.82
N HIS A 64 1.19 -6.86 6.51
CA HIS A 64 1.32 -5.52 5.93
C HIS A 64 0.82 -5.47 4.49
N LEU A 65 0.47 -4.26 4.05
CA LEU A 65 0.42 -3.89 2.63
C LEU A 65 1.51 -2.86 2.37
N THR A 66 2.27 -3.04 1.30
CA THR A 66 3.32 -2.09 0.91
C THR A 66 3.16 -1.66 -0.54
N ILE A 67 3.61 -0.45 -0.85
CA ILE A 67 3.65 0.07 -2.21
C ILE A 67 4.92 0.90 -2.39
N HIS A 68 5.52 0.74 -3.56
CA HIS A 68 6.59 1.59 -4.08
C HIS A 68 6.17 2.01 -5.50
N THR A 69 6.07 3.32 -5.73
CA THR A 69 5.66 3.90 -7.01
C THR A 69 6.81 4.63 -7.71
#